data_AF-A0A2W0B0N7-F1
#
_entry.id   AF-A0A2W0B0N7-F1
#
_cell.length_a   1.000
_cell.length_b   1.000
_cell.length_c   1.000
_cell.angle_alpha   90.00
_cell.angle_beta   90.00
_cell.angle_gamma   90.00
#
_symmetry.space_group_name_H-M   'P 1'
#
loop_
_entity.id
_entity.type
_entity.pdbx_description
1 polymer ?
#
loop_
_entity_poly.entity_id
_entity_poly.type
_entity_poly.pdbx_seq_one_letter_code
_entity_poly.pdbx_strand_id
1 'polypeptide(L)'
;MQMITDLTYAYNNFETSPAYMKIDGRPAVFFFDPDRFGTLDWQRIAANVPGNPLFIFQNSGGFTHSQSNGSISWVMIDTSDANDWSQSYLDSFYAAGMSHSPTHPFGATYKGFNDTQASWSANRIVNQNCGQTWLSTFSEIGKYYSAATQLESLQLVTWNDYEEATEIESGIDNCVAVSASISGNQLTWTVSGNESTIDHYVPFISIDGENLMLLSDVQPGTHTLDLSPYHLAPGSYSVYVKAVGKPSFRNQMSNRAAFAAGS
;
A
#
# COMPACT_ATOMS: atom_id res chain seq x y z
N MET A 1 37.05 6.16 6.95
CA MET A 1 36.07 6.49 5.89
C MET A 1 34.71 6.52 6.54
N GLN A 2 33.95 7.61 6.37
CA GLN A 2 32.72 7.86 7.14
C GLN A 2 31.70 6.70 7.03
N MET A 3 31.49 6.16 5.82
CA MET A 3 30.59 5.01 5.61
C MET A 3 30.92 3.78 6.48
N ILE A 4 32.21 3.44 6.64
CA ILE A 4 32.60 2.31 7.52
C ILE A 4 32.28 2.64 8.98
N THR A 5 32.51 3.89 9.40
CA THR A 5 32.19 4.34 10.75
C THR A 5 30.69 4.23 11.03
N ASP A 6 29.86 4.70 10.09
CA ASP A 6 28.40 4.69 10.24
C ASP A 6 27.83 3.28 10.24
N LEU A 7 28.30 2.40 9.36
CA LEU A 7 27.89 0.99 9.34
C LEU A 7 28.39 0.22 10.56
N THR A 8 29.57 0.54 11.08
CA THR A 8 30.05 -0.02 12.35
C THR A 8 29.19 0.45 13.52
N TYR A 9 28.76 1.71 13.52
CA TYR A 9 27.82 2.22 14.51
C TYR A 9 26.46 1.52 14.40
N ALA A 10 25.91 1.37 13.20
CA ALA A 10 24.66 0.65 12.97
C ALA A 10 24.73 -0.78 13.51
N TYR A 11 25.82 -1.50 13.21
CA TYR A 11 26.04 -2.85 13.70
C TYR A 11 26.02 -2.94 15.23
N ASN A 12 26.82 -2.10 15.89
CA ASN A 12 27.00 -2.14 17.34
C ASN A 12 25.73 -1.75 18.11
N ASN A 13 24.86 -0.92 17.54
CA ASN A 13 23.68 -0.39 18.23
C ASN A 13 22.37 -1.06 17.83
N PHE A 14 22.26 -1.58 16.61
CA PHE A 14 20.98 -2.02 16.05
C PHE A 14 21.04 -3.41 15.41
N GLU A 15 22.04 -3.70 14.57
CA GLU A 15 21.99 -4.91 13.72
C GLU A 15 22.11 -6.21 14.50
N THR A 16 22.63 -6.18 15.73
CA THR A 16 22.68 -7.35 16.61
C THR A 16 21.32 -7.71 17.23
N SER A 17 20.35 -6.77 17.21
CA SER A 17 19.01 -6.99 17.76
C SER A 17 18.29 -8.17 17.07
N PRO A 18 17.51 -8.97 17.80
CA PRO A 18 16.61 -9.97 17.20
C PRO A 18 15.46 -9.34 16.41
N ALA A 19 15.16 -8.05 16.64
CA ALA A 19 14.14 -7.31 15.89
C ALA A 19 14.68 -6.68 14.59
N TYR A 20 16.00 -6.72 14.35
CA TYR A 20 16.59 -6.18 13.13
C TYR A 20 16.39 -7.14 11.97
N MET A 21 16.04 -6.61 10.79
CA MET A 21 15.84 -7.42 9.58
C MET A 21 17.14 -8.12 9.17
N LYS A 22 17.09 -9.45 9.09
CA LYS A 22 18.20 -10.29 8.65
C LYS A 22 17.71 -11.26 7.59
N ILE A 23 18.52 -11.46 6.55
CA ILE A 23 18.31 -12.51 5.55
C ILE A 23 19.53 -13.42 5.63
N ASP A 24 19.28 -14.73 5.80
CA ASP A 24 20.32 -15.74 6.05
C ASP A 24 21.30 -15.36 7.18
N GLY A 25 20.76 -14.73 8.22
CA GLY A 25 21.53 -14.29 9.40
C GLY A 25 22.35 -13.01 9.20
N ARG A 26 22.37 -12.42 8.00
CA ARG A 26 23.10 -11.18 7.68
C ARG A 26 22.17 -9.96 7.82
N PRO A 27 22.59 -8.86 8.46
CA PRO A 27 21.81 -7.62 8.52
C PRO A 27 21.53 -7.05 7.12
N ALA A 28 20.29 -6.64 6.83
CA ALA A 28 19.96 -5.96 5.58
C ALA A 28 20.07 -4.43 5.74
N VAL A 29 20.89 -3.78 4.91
CA VAL A 29 21.09 -2.32 4.92
C VAL A 29 20.71 -1.74 3.57
N PHE A 30 19.82 -0.76 3.59
CA PHE A 30 19.23 -0.13 2.40
C PHE A 30 19.83 1.25 2.17
N PHE A 31 20.17 1.56 0.92
CA PHE A 31 20.80 2.82 0.54
C PHE A 31 20.00 3.57 -0.51
N PHE A 32 19.74 4.85 -0.22
CA PHE A 32 19.25 5.84 -1.17
C PHE A 32 20.43 6.64 -1.71
N ASP A 33 20.70 6.51 -3.01
CA ASP A 33 21.73 7.23 -3.77
C ASP A 33 23.09 7.44 -3.04
N PRO A 34 23.73 6.40 -2.50
CA PRO A 34 24.90 6.57 -1.63
C PRO A 34 26.14 7.11 -2.36
N ASP A 35 26.19 6.98 -3.69
CA ASP A 35 27.28 7.45 -4.55
C ASP A 35 26.99 8.81 -5.23
N ARG A 36 25.88 9.49 -4.87
CA ARG A 36 25.42 10.73 -5.51
C ARG A 36 26.48 11.83 -5.56
N PHE A 37 27.30 11.93 -4.51
CA PHE A 37 28.32 12.97 -4.37
C PHE A 37 29.75 12.43 -4.56
N GLY A 38 29.89 11.22 -5.12
CA GLY A 38 31.16 10.59 -5.43
C GLY A 38 31.11 9.08 -5.25
N THR A 39 31.95 8.35 -5.99
CA THR A 39 32.01 6.88 -5.91
C THR A 39 32.73 6.44 -4.64
N LEU A 40 32.06 5.65 -3.81
CA LEU A 40 32.65 5.01 -2.64
C LEU A 40 33.39 3.72 -3.03
N ASP A 41 34.45 3.40 -2.28
CA ASP A 41 35.15 2.12 -2.43
C ASP A 41 34.39 1.01 -1.68
N TRP A 42 33.37 0.46 -2.34
CA TRP A 42 32.50 -0.56 -1.77
C TRP A 42 33.20 -1.87 -1.45
N GLN A 43 34.26 -2.24 -2.19
CA GLN A 43 35.09 -3.41 -1.84
C GLN A 43 35.77 -3.19 -0.49
N ARG A 44 36.35 -2.00 -0.28
CA ARG A 44 36.93 -1.64 1.02
C ARG A 44 35.87 -1.54 2.10
N ILE A 45 34.68 -0.99 1.82
CA ILE A 45 33.58 -0.94 2.79
C ILE A 45 33.23 -2.36 3.24
N ALA A 46 32.85 -3.24 2.30
CA ALA A 46 32.45 -4.62 2.58
C ALA A 46 33.51 -5.39 3.40
N ALA A 47 34.79 -5.18 3.07
CA ALA A 47 35.89 -5.87 3.75
C ALA A 47 36.15 -5.40 5.20
N ASN A 48 35.63 -4.22 5.60
CA ASN A 48 35.96 -3.59 6.88
C ASN A 48 34.75 -3.34 7.78
N VAL A 49 33.52 -3.56 7.32
CA VAL A 49 32.33 -3.44 8.17
C VAL A 49 32.07 -4.74 8.93
N PRO A 50 31.71 -4.68 10.22
CA PRO A 50 31.33 -5.86 10.99
C PRO A 50 29.99 -6.42 10.53
N GLY A 51 29.68 -7.66 10.92
CA GLY A 51 28.37 -8.28 10.68
C GLY A 51 28.13 -8.80 9.25
N ASN A 52 28.99 -8.47 8.29
CA ASN A 52 28.84 -8.84 6.88
C ASN A 52 27.42 -8.52 6.36
N PRO A 53 26.97 -7.26 6.42
CA PRO A 53 25.62 -6.88 5.99
C PRO A 53 25.38 -7.17 4.51
N LEU A 54 24.11 -7.31 4.15
CA LEU A 54 23.62 -7.27 2.78
C LEU A 54 23.45 -5.81 2.37
N PHE A 55 24.08 -5.42 1.27
CA PHE A 55 23.90 -4.08 0.72
C PHE A 55 22.82 -4.07 -0.34
N ILE A 56 21.73 -3.35 -0.06
CA ILE A 56 20.57 -3.23 -0.93
C ILE A 56 20.51 -1.79 -1.47
N PHE A 57 20.66 -1.64 -2.77
CA PHE A 57 20.78 -0.34 -3.44
C PHE A 57 19.50 0.05 -4.15
N GLN A 58 19.20 1.34 -4.30
CA GLN A 58 17.99 1.77 -4.96
C GLN A 58 18.00 1.49 -6.48
N ASN A 59 16.81 1.27 -7.05
CA ASN A 59 16.52 1.21 -8.50
C ASN A 59 17.15 0.01 -9.22
N SER A 60 16.78 -0.20 -10.49
CA SER A 60 17.29 -1.33 -11.29
C SER A 60 18.83 -1.42 -11.34
N GLY A 61 19.52 -0.28 -11.33
CA GLY A 61 20.99 -0.23 -11.25
C GLY A 61 21.57 -0.87 -9.99
N GLY A 62 20.80 -0.89 -8.89
CA GLY A 62 21.16 -1.51 -7.63
C GLY A 62 21.49 -2.99 -7.76
N PHE A 63 20.85 -3.73 -8.67
CA PHE A 63 21.16 -5.15 -8.90
C PHE A 63 22.57 -5.40 -9.42
N THR A 64 23.17 -4.42 -10.10
CA THR A 64 24.51 -4.50 -10.71
C THR A 64 25.56 -3.69 -9.95
N HIS A 65 25.15 -3.02 -8.87
CA HIS A 65 26.04 -2.16 -8.11
C HIS A 65 27.16 -2.96 -7.41
N SER A 66 28.32 -2.34 -7.20
CA SER A 66 29.46 -3.02 -6.58
C SER A 66 29.11 -3.51 -5.17
N GLN A 67 29.43 -4.78 -4.89
CA GLN A 67 29.07 -5.48 -3.64
C GLN A 67 27.56 -5.57 -3.37
N SER A 68 26.71 -5.34 -4.37
CA SER A 68 25.27 -5.46 -4.21
C SER A 68 24.84 -6.87 -3.84
N ASN A 69 23.86 -6.94 -2.95
CA ASN A 69 23.13 -8.16 -2.65
C ASN A 69 21.67 -8.07 -3.08
N GLY A 70 21.21 -6.93 -3.58
CA GLY A 70 19.82 -6.71 -3.91
C GLY A 70 19.52 -5.29 -4.29
N SER A 71 18.25 -5.07 -4.61
CA SER A 71 17.78 -3.74 -4.94
C SER A 71 16.41 -3.45 -4.38
N ILE A 72 16.18 -2.19 -4.09
CA ILE A 72 14.92 -1.65 -3.58
C ILE A 72 14.32 -0.68 -4.60
N SER A 73 13.04 -0.85 -4.93
CA SER A 73 12.31 0.15 -5.72
C SER A 73 11.74 1.24 -4.82
N TRP A 74 11.43 2.41 -5.39
CA TRP A 74 10.81 3.52 -4.68
C TRP A 74 9.79 4.21 -5.56
N VAL A 75 9.15 5.27 -5.06
CA VAL A 75 8.33 6.15 -5.92
C VAL A 75 9.25 6.94 -6.84
N MET A 76 9.09 6.74 -8.16
CA MET A 76 9.69 7.59 -9.18
C MET A 76 8.63 8.55 -9.71
N ILE A 77 9.07 9.75 -10.10
CA ILE A 77 8.14 10.84 -10.43
C ILE A 77 8.53 11.41 -11.79
N ASP A 78 7.63 11.25 -12.77
CA ASP A 78 7.68 12.03 -14.00
C ASP A 78 7.02 13.39 -13.73
N THR A 79 7.83 14.44 -13.63
CA THR A 79 7.32 15.79 -13.38
C THR A 79 6.53 16.38 -14.54
N SER A 80 6.51 15.72 -15.70
CA SER A 80 5.72 16.14 -16.86
C SER A 80 4.29 15.57 -16.87
N ASP A 81 4.02 14.50 -16.13
CA ASP A 81 2.69 13.89 -16.02
C ASP A 81 2.42 13.36 -14.61
N ALA A 82 1.60 14.09 -13.86
CA ALA A 82 1.20 13.68 -12.51
C ALA A 82 0.34 12.40 -12.47
N ASN A 83 -0.16 11.91 -13.61
CA ASN A 83 -0.87 10.63 -13.69
C ASN A 83 0.03 9.46 -14.07
N ASP A 84 1.29 9.72 -14.45
CA ASP A 84 2.28 8.65 -14.58
C ASP A 84 2.72 8.20 -13.19
N TRP A 85 2.19 7.05 -12.78
CA TRP A 85 2.61 6.37 -11.55
C TRP A 85 3.92 5.60 -11.73
N SER A 86 4.68 5.88 -12.80
CA SER A 86 5.97 5.28 -13.13
C SER A 86 5.90 3.78 -13.45
N GLN A 87 4.91 3.40 -14.26
CA GLN A 87 4.74 2.01 -14.71
C GLN A 87 6.01 1.46 -15.37
N SER A 88 6.55 2.20 -16.34
CA SER A 88 7.74 1.78 -17.11
C SER A 88 8.97 1.57 -16.22
N TYR A 89 9.08 2.33 -15.14
CA TYR A 89 10.15 2.15 -14.15
C TYR A 89 9.94 0.85 -13.36
N LEU A 90 8.73 0.57 -12.88
CA LEU A 90 8.42 -0.67 -12.17
C LEU A 90 8.60 -1.90 -13.05
N ASP A 91 8.16 -1.83 -14.32
CA ASP A 91 8.44 -2.84 -15.35
C ASP A 91 9.95 -3.13 -15.42
N SER A 92 10.75 -2.07 -15.57
CA SER A 92 12.22 -2.18 -15.68
C SER A 92 12.85 -2.76 -14.41
N PHE A 93 12.37 -2.35 -13.22
CA PHE A 93 12.86 -2.86 -11.94
C PHE A 93 12.56 -4.35 -11.77
N TYR A 94 11.32 -4.77 -12.02
CA TYR A 94 10.92 -6.16 -11.84
C TYR A 94 11.57 -7.09 -12.89
N ALA A 95 11.71 -6.64 -14.14
CA ALA A 95 12.47 -7.37 -15.16
C ALA A 95 13.97 -7.52 -14.78
N ALA A 96 14.57 -6.48 -14.20
CA ALA A 96 15.93 -6.55 -13.69
C ALA A 96 16.05 -7.54 -12.52
N GLY A 97 15.11 -7.51 -11.57
CA GLY A 97 15.09 -8.44 -10.44
C GLY A 97 15.00 -9.91 -10.88
N MET A 98 14.16 -10.22 -11.87
CA MET A 98 14.07 -11.59 -12.41
C MET A 98 15.34 -12.05 -13.13
N SER A 99 16.14 -11.13 -13.66
CA SER A 99 17.35 -11.47 -14.44
C SER A 99 18.63 -11.55 -13.60
N HIS A 100 18.62 -11.11 -12.34
CA HIS A 100 19.81 -11.00 -11.50
C HIS A 100 19.79 -11.95 -10.28
N SER A 101 19.55 -13.24 -10.49
CA SER A 101 19.60 -14.23 -9.41
C SER A 101 21.05 -14.69 -9.11
N PRO A 102 21.47 -14.88 -7.84
CA PRO A 102 20.70 -14.68 -6.61
C PRO A 102 20.93 -13.27 -6.02
N THR A 103 19.97 -12.37 -6.19
CA THR A 103 19.88 -11.08 -5.47
C THR A 103 18.52 -10.96 -4.82
N HIS A 104 18.39 -10.03 -3.87
CA HIS A 104 17.17 -9.79 -3.10
C HIS A 104 16.37 -8.59 -3.67
N PRO A 105 15.32 -8.82 -4.48
CA PRO A 105 14.45 -7.75 -4.94
C PRO A 105 13.45 -7.34 -3.85
N PHE A 106 13.48 -6.06 -3.47
CA PHE A 106 12.49 -5.41 -2.62
C PHE A 106 11.61 -4.52 -3.48
N GLY A 107 10.44 -5.05 -3.87
CA GLY A 107 9.44 -4.30 -4.63
C GLY A 107 8.80 -3.19 -3.81
N ALA A 108 7.98 -2.38 -4.46
CA ALA A 108 7.28 -1.27 -3.84
C ALA A 108 5.88 -1.11 -4.40
N THR A 109 4.98 -0.71 -3.51
CA THR A 109 3.66 -0.16 -3.83
C THR A 109 3.48 1.15 -3.07
N TYR A 110 2.79 2.10 -3.68
CA TYR A 110 2.56 3.43 -3.14
C TYR A 110 1.20 3.94 -3.58
N LYS A 111 0.59 4.78 -2.73
CA LYS A 111 -0.71 5.38 -3.05
C LYS A 111 -0.60 6.54 -4.03
N GLY A 112 0.58 7.15 -4.16
CA GLY A 112 0.86 8.38 -4.90
C GLY A 112 2.01 9.12 -4.24
N PHE A 113 2.21 10.38 -4.62
CA PHE A 113 3.24 11.27 -4.07
C PHE A 113 2.77 12.71 -4.22
N ASN A 114 3.01 13.57 -3.24
CA ASN A 114 2.77 15.02 -3.37
C ASN A 114 3.61 15.78 -2.35
N ASP A 115 4.71 16.39 -2.80
CA ASP A 115 5.57 17.19 -1.92
C ASP A 115 5.21 18.68 -1.87
N THR A 116 4.08 19.12 -2.43
CA THR A 116 3.75 20.56 -2.55
C THR A 116 3.62 21.30 -1.21
N GLN A 117 3.44 20.58 -0.10
CA GLN A 117 3.38 21.15 1.25
C GLN A 117 4.71 21.05 2.00
N ALA A 118 5.70 20.32 1.47
CA ALA A 118 7.01 20.18 2.10
C ALA A 118 7.85 21.45 1.94
N SER A 119 8.65 21.78 2.95
CA SER A 119 9.55 22.95 2.89
C SER A 119 10.64 22.82 1.82
N TRP A 120 10.99 21.60 1.46
CA TRP A 120 11.98 21.24 0.44
C TRP A 120 11.34 20.91 -0.92
N SER A 121 10.04 21.17 -1.08
CA SER A 121 9.25 20.81 -2.25
C SER A 121 9.92 21.15 -3.57
N ALA A 122 9.84 20.21 -4.52
CA ALA A 122 10.11 20.47 -5.93
C ALA A 122 8.81 20.51 -6.77
N ASN A 123 7.65 20.63 -6.12
CA ASN A 123 6.31 20.58 -6.72
C ASN A 123 6.06 19.30 -7.54
N ARG A 124 6.51 18.18 -6.99
CA ARG A 124 6.40 16.86 -7.62
C ARG A 124 5.12 16.19 -7.16
N ILE A 125 4.39 15.60 -8.09
CA ILE A 125 3.10 14.99 -7.84
C ILE A 125 2.98 13.68 -8.63
N VAL A 126 2.49 12.65 -7.97
CA VAL A 126 1.88 11.45 -8.55
C VAL A 126 0.49 11.33 -7.92
N ASN A 127 -0.54 11.50 -8.74
CA ASN A 127 -1.93 11.48 -8.30
C ASN A 127 -2.30 10.11 -7.70
N GLN A 128 -3.08 10.12 -6.62
CA GLN A 128 -3.60 8.87 -6.06
C GLN A 128 -4.68 8.23 -6.92
N ASN A 129 -5.30 9.03 -7.80
CA ASN A 129 -6.36 8.62 -8.73
C ASN A 129 -7.47 7.84 -8.01
N CYS A 130 -7.95 8.37 -6.88
CA CYS A 130 -8.97 7.72 -6.05
C CYS A 130 -8.60 6.26 -5.71
N GLY A 131 -7.35 6.03 -5.35
CA GLY A 131 -6.82 4.72 -5.00
C GLY A 131 -6.34 3.86 -6.15
N GLN A 132 -6.56 4.26 -7.41
CA GLN A 132 -6.16 3.43 -8.56
C GLN A 132 -4.64 3.33 -8.71
N THR A 133 -3.87 4.31 -8.23
CA THR A 133 -2.40 4.23 -8.24
C THR A 133 -1.90 3.11 -7.31
N TRP A 134 -2.48 2.97 -6.12
CA TRP A 134 -2.21 1.86 -5.19
C TRP A 134 -2.51 0.51 -5.84
N LEU A 135 -3.70 0.34 -6.43
CA LEU A 135 -4.09 -0.91 -7.09
C LEU A 135 -3.22 -1.22 -8.32
N SER A 136 -2.87 -0.20 -9.11
CA SER A 136 -2.02 -0.36 -10.29
C SER A 136 -0.63 -0.84 -9.95
N THR A 137 0.01 -0.28 -8.90
CA THR A 137 1.35 -0.73 -8.47
C THR A 137 1.35 -2.17 -7.95
N PHE A 138 0.28 -2.61 -7.28
CA PHE A 138 0.10 -4.03 -6.94
C PHE A 138 -0.08 -4.92 -8.17
N SER A 139 -0.92 -4.51 -9.11
CA SER A 139 -1.16 -5.25 -10.36
C SER A 139 0.12 -5.42 -11.18
N GLU A 140 0.97 -4.38 -11.16
CA GLU A 140 2.24 -4.36 -11.86
C GLU A 140 3.19 -5.48 -11.39
N ILE A 141 3.26 -5.73 -10.08
CA ILE A 141 4.01 -6.86 -9.51
C ILE A 141 3.53 -8.19 -10.11
N GLY A 142 2.21 -8.34 -10.28
CA GLY A 142 1.56 -9.56 -10.78
C GLY A 142 1.89 -9.91 -12.25
N LYS A 143 2.47 -8.99 -13.02
CA LYS A 143 3.00 -9.30 -14.37
C LYS A 143 4.28 -10.12 -14.32
N TYR A 144 5.04 -10.03 -13.23
CA TYR A 144 6.38 -10.60 -13.10
C TYR A 144 6.44 -11.72 -12.07
N TYR A 145 5.65 -11.59 -10.99
CA TYR A 145 5.64 -12.50 -9.86
C TYR A 145 4.27 -13.17 -9.70
N SER A 146 4.26 -14.36 -9.12
CA SER A 146 3.08 -15.18 -8.89
C SER A 146 3.27 -16.06 -7.66
N ALA A 147 2.28 -16.89 -7.33
CA ALA A 147 2.45 -17.91 -6.30
C ALA A 147 3.56 -18.93 -6.62
N ALA A 148 3.87 -19.15 -7.91
CA ALA A 148 4.95 -20.05 -8.35
C ALA A 148 6.32 -19.35 -8.43
N THR A 149 6.32 -18.02 -8.61
CA THR A 149 7.51 -17.17 -8.70
C THR A 149 7.32 -15.99 -7.77
N GLN A 150 7.58 -16.18 -6.47
CA GLN A 150 7.26 -15.15 -5.47
C GLN A 150 8.26 -14.00 -5.52
N LEU A 151 7.75 -12.78 -5.37
CA LEU A 151 8.59 -11.63 -5.01
C LEU A 151 9.05 -11.84 -3.57
N GLU A 152 10.36 -11.76 -3.34
CA GLU A 152 10.94 -12.03 -2.02
C GLU A 152 10.44 -11.06 -0.95
N SER A 153 10.39 -9.77 -1.27
CA SER A 153 9.98 -8.73 -0.33
C SER A 153 9.24 -7.61 -1.03
N LEU A 154 8.22 -7.09 -0.36
CA LEU A 154 7.43 -5.94 -0.79
C LEU A 154 7.43 -4.91 0.32
N GLN A 155 7.78 -3.67 -0.01
CA GLN A 155 7.61 -2.54 0.89
C GLN A 155 6.32 -1.78 0.54
N LEU A 156 5.67 -1.25 1.57
CA LEU A 156 4.52 -0.34 1.44
C LEU A 156 5.02 1.08 1.67
N VAL A 157 5.07 1.88 0.61
CA VAL A 157 5.65 3.23 0.61
C VAL A 157 4.52 4.24 0.83
N THR A 158 4.41 4.90 1.98
CA THR A 158 5.13 4.67 3.26
C THR A 158 4.12 4.50 4.38
N TRP A 159 4.55 4.13 5.60
CA TRP A 159 3.65 4.19 6.75
C TRP A 159 3.22 5.64 7.02
N ASN A 160 4.17 6.57 7.21
CA ASN A 160 3.91 7.89 7.77
C ASN A 160 4.77 9.03 7.19
N ASP A 161 5.23 8.93 5.94
CA ASP A 161 5.85 10.09 5.29
C ASP A 161 4.76 11.06 4.78
N TYR A 162 4.44 12.01 5.64
CA TYR A 162 3.47 13.08 5.37
C TYR A 162 4.06 14.20 4.50
N GLU A 163 5.38 14.38 4.45
CA GLU A 163 6.01 15.41 3.61
C GLU A 163 5.97 15.01 2.13
N GLU A 164 6.10 13.72 1.83
CA GLU A 164 5.90 13.15 0.50
C GLU A 164 4.44 12.81 0.18
N ALA A 165 3.54 12.89 1.18
CA ALA A 165 2.15 12.44 1.11
C ALA A 165 2.00 10.97 0.63
N THR A 166 3.02 10.14 0.89
CA THR A 166 3.02 8.70 0.58
C THR A 166 2.44 7.86 1.72
N GLU A 167 2.23 8.45 2.91
CA GLU A 167 1.71 7.77 4.11
C GLU A 167 0.45 6.91 3.86
N ILE A 168 0.31 5.80 4.55
CA ILE A 168 -0.93 4.99 4.58
C ILE A 168 -1.51 4.88 5.99
N GLU A 169 -0.85 5.46 7.00
CA GLU A 169 -1.27 5.47 8.41
C GLU A 169 -2.70 5.97 8.58
N SER A 170 -3.11 6.98 7.82
CA SER A 170 -4.47 7.54 7.88
C SER A 170 -5.48 6.81 6.98
N GLY A 171 -5.05 5.78 6.27
CA GLY A 171 -5.80 5.12 5.21
C GLY A 171 -5.83 5.91 3.91
N ILE A 172 -5.95 5.17 2.80
CA ILE A 172 -5.99 5.68 1.44
C ILE A 172 -7.42 6.08 1.09
N ASP A 173 -7.59 7.29 0.55
CA ASP A 173 -8.87 7.73 0.04
C ASP A 173 -9.17 7.04 -1.30
N ASN A 174 -10.38 6.49 -1.42
CA ASN A 174 -10.89 5.84 -2.62
C ASN A 174 -11.92 6.68 -3.37
N CYS A 175 -12.25 7.88 -2.87
CA CYS A 175 -13.30 8.75 -3.40
C CYS A 175 -14.66 8.06 -3.55
N VAL A 176 -14.89 6.96 -2.82
CA VAL A 176 -16.15 6.22 -2.89
C VAL A 176 -17.16 6.88 -1.98
N ALA A 177 -18.40 6.98 -2.44
CA ALA A 177 -19.54 7.25 -1.58
C ALA A 177 -20.62 6.19 -1.80
N VAL A 178 -21.33 5.86 -0.72
CA VAL A 178 -22.44 4.89 -0.74
C VAL A 178 -23.69 5.61 -0.27
N SER A 179 -24.82 5.35 -0.93
CA SER A 179 -26.11 5.87 -0.49
C SER A 179 -27.12 4.73 -0.44
N ALA A 180 -27.78 4.55 0.70
CA ALA A 180 -28.73 3.47 0.93
C ALA A 180 -30.17 3.98 0.88
N SER A 181 -31.06 3.14 0.37
CA SER A 181 -32.50 3.35 0.33
C SER A 181 -33.24 2.02 0.51
N ILE A 182 -34.48 2.08 0.95
CA ILE A 182 -35.31 0.89 1.18
C ILE A 182 -36.66 1.07 0.50
N SER A 183 -37.13 0.01 -0.15
CA SER A 183 -38.47 -0.11 -0.70
C SER A 183 -39.08 -1.45 -0.29
N GLY A 184 -40.15 -1.43 0.51
CA GLY A 184 -40.66 -2.64 1.16
C GLY A 184 -39.59 -3.30 2.02
N ASN A 185 -39.34 -4.60 1.77
CA ASN A 185 -38.28 -5.35 2.45
C ASN A 185 -36.93 -5.34 1.70
N GLN A 186 -36.83 -4.62 0.59
CA GLN A 186 -35.61 -4.60 -0.19
C GLN A 186 -34.76 -3.39 0.19
N LEU A 187 -33.57 -3.66 0.73
CA LEU A 187 -32.48 -2.69 0.82
C LEU A 187 -31.77 -2.61 -0.52
N THR A 188 -31.53 -1.40 -0.99
CA THR A 188 -30.75 -1.11 -2.20
C THR A 188 -29.80 0.04 -1.91
N TRP A 189 -28.59 -0.01 -2.47
CA TRP A 189 -27.65 1.11 -2.39
C TRP A 189 -27.10 1.49 -3.75
N THR A 190 -26.60 2.73 -3.84
CA THR A 190 -25.87 3.22 -5.00
C THR A 190 -24.44 3.54 -4.58
N VAL A 191 -23.50 3.34 -5.50
CA VAL A 191 -22.07 3.57 -5.29
C VAL A 191 -21.61 4.58 -6.32
N SER A 192 -20.96 5.65 -5.87
CA SER A 192 -20.22 6.57 -6.74
C SER A 192 -18.72 6.39 -6.52
N GLY A 193 -17.91 6.62 -7.56
CA GLY A 193 -16.47 6.36 -7.53
C GLY A 193 -16.14 4.99 -8.12
N ASN A 194 -14.94 4.46 -7.81
CA ASN A 194 -14.47 3.19 -8.36
C ASN A 194 -14.60 2.05 -7.35
N GLU A 195 -15.55 1.15 -7.61
CA GLU A 195 -15.84 -0.02 -6.79
C GLU A 195 -14.68 -1.03 -6.73
N SER A 196 -13.68 -0.95 -7.62
CA SER A 196 -12.47 -1.81 -7.56
C SER A 196 -11.67 -1.68 -6.26
N THR A 197 -11.88 -0.57 -5.53
CA THR A 197 -11.28 -0.26 -4.22
C THR A 197 -12.05 -0.86 -3.04
N ILE A 198 -13.25 -1.40 -3.26
CA ILE A 198 -14.09 -2.02 -2.25
C ILE A 198 -13.83 -3.52 -2.23
N ASP A 199 -13.71 -4.06 -1.02
CA ASP A 199 -13.58 -5.49 -0.77
C ASP A 199 -14.96 -6.15 -0.70
N HIS A 200 -15.86 -5.60 0.10
CA HIS A 200 -17.26 -6.04 0.23
C HIS A 200 -18.13 -4.94 0.85
N TYR A 201 -19.45 -5.16 0.83
CA TYR A 201 -20.43 -4.36 1.56
C TYR A 201 -20.91 -5.10 2.81
N VAL A 202 -21.18 -4.35 3.87
CA VAL A 202 -21.80 -4.86 5.09
C VAL A 202 -23.04 -4.04 5.41
N PRO A 203 -24.25 -4.56 5.12
CA PRO A 203 -25.48 -4.00 5.64
C PRO A 203 -25.59 -4.19 7.15
N PHE A 204 -25.95 -3.10 7.84
CA PHE A 204 -26.22 -3.07 9.27
C PHE A 204 -27.65 -2.62 9.53
N ILE A 205 -28.24 -3.11 10.61
CA ILE A 205 -29.53 -2.65 11.11
C ILE A 205 -29.42 -2.25 12.59
N SER A 206 -30.21 -1.28 13.00
CA SER A 206 -30.22 -0.77 14.37
C SER A 206 -31.59 -0.21 14.76
N ILE A 207 -31.93 -0.30 16.04
CA ILE A 207 -33.14 0.31 16.62
C ILE A 207 -32.89 1.72 17.20
N ASP A 208 -31.63 2.04 17.53
CA ASP A 208 -31.24 3.31 18.16
C ASP A 208 -30.31 4.16 17.26
N GLY A 209 -29.80 3.59 16.17
CA GLY A 209 -28.88 4.25 15.24
C GLY A 209 -27.42 4.23 15.69
N GLU A 210 -27.11 3.61 16.84
CA GLU A 210 -25.76 3.55 17.42
C GLU A 210 -25.27 2.10 17.55
N ASN A 211 -26.10 1.22 18.11
CA ASN A 211 -25.80 -0.19 18.27
C ASN A 211 -26.21 -0.92 16.99
N LEU A 212 -25.22 -1.23 16.16
CA LEU A 212 -25.40 -1.84 14.84
C LEU A 212 -25.31 -3.37 14.91
N MET A 213 -26.34 -4.05 14.41
CA MET A 213 -26.32 -5.49 14.13
C MET A 213 -25.94 -5.72 12.68
N LEU A 214 -24.93 -6.55 12.44
CA LEU A 214 -24.52 -6.99 11.10
C LEU A 214 -25.61 -7.90 10.51
N LEU A 215 -25.95 -7.70 9.23
CA LEU A 215 -26.90 -8.55 8.51
C LEU A 215 -26.22 -9.58 7.60
N SER A 216 -25.27 -9.15 6.76
CA SER A 216 -24.56 -10.02 5.82
C SER A 216 -23.29 -9.34 5.32
N ASP A 217 -22.38 -10.14 4.76
CA ASP A 217 -21.40 -9.66 3.80
C ASP A 217 -21.98 -9.79 2.39
N VAL A 218 -21.82 -8.75 1.57
CA VAL A 218 -22.32 -8.70 0.20
C VAL A 218 -21.17 -8.36 -0.73
N GLN A 219 -20.98 -9.16 -1.78
CA GLN A 219 -19.89 -8.99 -2.73
C GLN A 219 -20.02 -7.69 -3.55
N PRO A 220 -18.90 -7.07 -3.95
CA PRO A 220 -18.92 -5.96 -4.91
C PRO A 220 -19.68 -6.33 -6.18
N GLY A 221 -20.36 -5.34 -6.78
CA GLY A 221 -21.26 -5.51 -7.93
C GLY A 221 -22.68 -5.97 -7.56
N THR A 222 -22.93 -6.37 -6.32
CA THR A 222 -24.28 -6.61 -5.79
C THR A 222 -24.68 -5.45 -4.89
N HIS A 223 -25.79 -4.78 -5.22
CA HIS A 223 -26.21 -3.56 -4.53
C HIS A 223 -27.59 -3.67 -3.88
N THR A 224 -27.98 -4.88 -3.48
CA THR A 224 -29.26 -5.14 -2.85
C THR A 224 -29.18 -6.26 -1.81
N LEU A 225 -30.08 -6.21 -0.84
CA LEU A 225 -30.30 -7.26 0.16
C LEU A 225 -31.80 -7.34 0.48
N ASP A 226 -32.38 -8.54 0.44
CA ASP A 226 -33.74 -8.79 0.95
C ASP A 226 -33.69 -8.94 2.48
N LEU A 227 -34.48 -8.13 3.18
CA LEU A 227 -34.56 -8.12 4.64
C LEU A 227 -35.58 -9.13 5.18
N SER A 228 -36.43 -9.72 4.35
CA SER A 228 -37.47 -10.67 4.75
C SER A 228 -36.93 -11.90 5.52
N PRO A 229 -35.78 -12.51 5.13
CA PRO A 229 -35.24 -13.69 5.81
C PRO A 229 -34.78 -13.45 7.26
N TYR A 230 -34.64 -12.19 7.69
CA TYR A 230 -34.13 -11.86 9.03
C TYR A 230 -35.21 -11.89 10.12
N HIS A 231 -36.49 -12.07 9.76
CA HIS A 231 -37.62 -12.22 10.69
C HIS A 231 -37.63 -11.15 11.81
N LEU A 232 -37.37 -9.91 11.42
CA LEU A 232 -37.27 -8.78 12.35
C LEU A 232 -38.62 -8.54 13.04
N ALA A 233 -38.57 -8.31 14.35
CA ALA A 233 -39.77 -7.97 15.12
C ALA A 233 -40.41 -6.69 14.56
N PRO A 234 -41.75 -6.54 14.61
CA PRO A 234 -42.42 -5.33 14.14
C PRO A 234 -41.86 -4.08 14.83
N GLY A 235 -41.51 -3.07 14.04
CA GLY A 235 -40.88 -1.86 14.58
C GLY A 235 -40.17 -1.01 13.52
N SER A 236 -39.67 0.13 13.98
CA SER A 236 -38.89 1.06 13.16
C SER A 236 -37.40 0.83 13.36
N TYR A 237 -36.68 0.70 12.26
CA TYR A 237 -35.25 0.45 12.23
C TYR A 237 -34.53 1.48 11.37
N SER A 238 -33.25 1.63 11.66
CA SER A 238 -32.25 2.34 10.87
C SER A 238 -31.35 1.32 10.20
N VAL A 239 -31.28 1.35 8.88
CA VAL A 239 -30.43 0.47 8.08
C VAL A 239 -29.35 1.30 7.43
N TYR A 240 -28.14 0.75 7.39
CA TYR A 240 -26.97 1.38 6.80
C TYR A 240 -26.20 0.36 5.98
N VAL A 241 -25.39 0.83 5.03
CA VAL A 241 -24.46 -0.01 4.27
C VAL A 241 -23.07 0.56 4.44
N LYS A 242 -22.15 -0.27 4.96
CA LYS A 242 -20.72 0.04 4.99
C LYS A 242 -20.08 -0.56 3.74
N ALA A 243 -19.46 0.26 2.90
CA ALA A 243 -18.47 -0.24 1.95
C ALA A 243 -17.15 -0.43 2.67
N VAL A 244 -16.70 -1.68 2.78
CA VAL A 244 -15.40 -2.02 3.35
C VAL A 244 -14.36 -1.89 2.26
N GLY A 245 -13.38 -1.01 2.47
CA GLY A 245 -12.28 -0.83 1.53
C GLY A 245 -11.36 -2.06 1.50
N LYS A 246 -10.71 -2.30 0.36
CA LYS A 246 -9.57 -3.23 0.28
C LYS A 246 -8.45 -2.80 1.25
N PRO A 247 -7.46 -3.67 1.54
CA PRO A 247 -6.38 -3.32 2.47
C PRO A 247 -5.81 -1.91 2.23
N SER A 248 -5.68 -1.17 3.33
CA SER A 248 -5.28 0.25 3.40
C SER A 248 -6.30 1.28 2.92
N PHE A 249 -7.39 0.92 2.24
CA PHE A 249 -8.44 1.90 1.87
C PHE A 249 -9.36 2.23 3.04
N ARG A 250 -9.84 3.47 3.06
CA ARG A 250 -10.86 3.90 4.01
C ARG A 250 -12.21 3.25 3.71
N ASN A 251 -12.88 2.84 4.77
CA ASN A 251 -14.27 2.39 4.71
C ASN A 251 -15.21 3.60 4.51
N GLN A 252 -16.33 3.38 3.84
CA GLN A 252 -17.35 4.41 3.61
C GLN A 252 -18.68 3.95 4.18
N MET A 253 -19.41 4.85 4.83
CA MET A 253 -20.72 4.56 5.41
C MET A 253 -21.81 5.27 4.62
N SER A 254 -22.92 4.59 4.34
CA SER A 254 -24.08 5.22 3.72
C SER A 254 -24.80 6.18 4.66
N ASN A 255 -25.69 6.99 4.09
CA ASN A 255 -26.78 7.60 4.85
C ASN A 255 -27.63 6.53 5.55
N ARG A 256 -28.40 6.96 6.55
CA ARG A 256 -29.46 6.16 7.17
C ARG A 256 -30.59 5.92 6.17
N ALA A 257 -30.99 4.67 5.99
CA ALA A 257 -32.25 4.28 5.38
C ALA A 257 -33.25 3.86 6.47
N ALA A 258 -34.46 4.42 6.45
CA ALA A 258 -35.50 4.03 7.41
C ALA A 258 -36.20 2.76 6.94
N PHE A 259 -36.40 1.81 7.85
CA PHE A 259 -37.13 0.56 7.60
C PHE A 259 -38.23 0.36 8.63
N ALA A 260 -39.42 -0.06 8.19
CA ALA A 260 -40.50 -0.48 9.06
C ALA A 260 -40.75 -1.97 8.84
N ALA A 261 -40.45 -2.80 9.84
CA ALA A 261 -40.75 -4.23 9.79
C ALA A 261 -42.20 -4.48 10.23
N GLY A 262 -42.89 -5.39 9.56
CA GLY A 262 -44.24 -5.83 9.95
C GLY A 262 -45.38 -4.87 9.56
N SER A 263 -45.13 -3.95 8.63
CA SER A 263 -46.16 -3.13 7.96
C SER A 263 -46.74 -3.80 6.73
#